data_AF-A0A2H3BJ37-F1
#
_entry.id   AF-A0A2H3BJ37-F1
#
_cell.length_a   1.000
_cell.length_b   1.000
_cell.length_c   1.000
_cell.angle_alpha   90.00
_cell.angle_beta   90.00
_cell.angle_gamma   90.00
#
_symmetry.space_group_name_H-M   'P 1'
#
loop_
_entity.id
_entity.type
_entity.pdbx_description
1 polymer ?
#
loop_
_entity_poly.entity_id
_entity_poly.type
_entity_poly.pdbx_seq_one_letter_code
_entity_poly.pdbx_strand_id
1 'polypeptide(L)'
;MLLHPSYQTIPTSRQSTLDVDYLAKPFSEQVRTTITRAITETSRAFPGLGADWMNADADVALPPGVWEGSTHPGNLTQNTIFERGSVRMVSVSPGWAVGLKLMRYEKYDAGDVVVILLNGLRVKGGGKWTQEIVEAWVRAECATMGYDAWPAWKLAEMRVRIRDAVRL
;
A
#
# COMPACT_ATOMS: atom_id res chain seq x y z
N MET A 1 -4.73 3.05 -2.51
CA MET A 1 -6.07 3.22 -1.91
C MET A 1 -6.22 2.19 -0.80
N LEU A 2 -6.80 2.56 0.33
CA LEU A 2 -7.32 1.54 1.24
C LEU A 2 -8.75 1.22 0.81
N LEU A 3 -8.94 0.01 0.29
CA LEU A 3 -10.25 -0.51 -0.09
C LEU A 3 -10.94 -1.05 1.16
N HIS A 4 -11.48 -0.17 2.01
CA HIS A 4 -12.31 -0.60 3.14
C HIS A 4 -13.58 0.27 3.25
N PRO A 5 -14.77 -0.34 3.49
CA PRO A 5 -16.06 0.36 3.47
C PRO A 5 -16.17 1.59 4.39
N SER A 6 -15.38 1.64 5.47
CA SER A 6 -15.39 2.75 6.43
C SER A 6 -14.65 4.03 5.97
N TYR A 7 -14.06 4.04 4.77
CA TYR A 7 -13.25 5.17 4.27
C TYR A 7 -13.99 6.15 3.35
N GLN A 8 -15.28 5.94 3.11
CA GLN A 8 -16.11 6.82 2.26
C GLN A 8 -16.21 8.28 2.74
N THR A 9 -15.75 8.59 3.96
CA THR A 9 -15.92 9.91 4.60
C THR A 9 -14.70 10.82 4.54
N ILE A 10 -13.59 10.41 3.92
CA ILE A 10 -12.39 11.27 3.82
C ILE A 10 -12.35 11.89 2.42
N PRO A 11 -12.40 13.22 2.30
CA PRO A 11 -12.39 13.89 1.01
C PRO A 11 -11.01 13.76 0.38
N THR A 12 -10.81 12.71 -0.41
CA THR A 12 -9.72 12.68 -1.37
C THR A 12 -10.15 13.57 -2.52
N SER A 13 -9.43 14.65 -2.82
CA SER A 13 -9.65 15.51 -4.00
C SER A 13 -9.45 14.79 -5.35
N ARG A 14 -9.40 13.45 -5.35
CA ARG A 14 -9.23 12.59 -6.52
C ARG A 14 -10.59 12.22 -7.10
N GLN A 15 -10.78 12.53 -8.38
CA GLN A 15 -12.00 12.26 -9.14
C GLN A 15 -11.96 10.92 -9.91
N SER A 16 -10.85 10.19 -9.90
CA SER A 16 -10.67 8.93 -10.64
C SER A 16 -10.09 7.82 -9.76
N THR A 17 -10.30 6.58 -10.17
CA THR A 17 -9.67 5.39 -9.58
C THR A 17 -8.15 5.49 -9.66
N LEU A 18 -7.50 4.99 -8.61
CA LEU A 18 -6.04 4.89 -8.47
C LEU A 18 -5.52 3.74 -9.32
N ASP A 19 -4.41 3.96 -10.01
CA ASP A 19 -3.59 2.90 -10.60
C ASP A 19 -3.37 1.82 -9.52
N VAL A 20 -3.87 0.60 -9.78
CA VAL A 20 -3.70 -0.53 -8.87
C VAL A 20 -2.45 -1.27 -9.29
N ASP A 21 -1.37 -1.08 -8.53
CA ASP A 21 -0.14 -1.83 -8.77
C ASP A 21 -0.27 -3.25 -8.21
N TYR A 22 0.22 -4.25 -8.94
CA TYR A 22 0.31 -5.64 -8.46
C TYR A 22 1.70 -6.23 -8.67
N LEU A 23 2.01 -7.26 -7.88
CA LEU A 23 3.29 -7.97 -7.95
C LEU A 23 3.26 -9.02 -9.06
N ALA A 24 3.98 -8.80 -10.16
CA ALA A 24 4.06 -9.68 -11.32
C ALA A 24 5.28 -10.62 -11.32
N LYS A 25 6.38 -10.24 -10.65
CA LYS A 25 7.60 -11.05 -10.45
C LYS A 25 7.36 -12.54 -10.11
N PRO A 26 6.43 -12.90 -9.21
CA PRO A 26 6.24 -14.29 -8.81
C PRO A 26 5.43 -15.13 -9.83
N PHE A 27 4.77 -14.51 -10.80
CA PHE A 27 3.95 -15.22 -11.77
C PHE A 27 4.76 -15.69 -12.98
N SER A 28 4.40 -16.84 -13.55
CA SER A 28 4.95 -17.26 -14.85
C SER A 28 4.48 -16.34 -15.97
N GLU A 29 5.18 -16.35 -17.10
CA GLU A 29 4.80 -15.55 -18.28
C GLU A 29 3.35 -15.82 -18.72
N GLN A 30 2.95 -17.10 -18.76
CA GLN A 30 1.59 -17.50 -19.12
C GLN A 30 0.53 -16.91 -18.17
N VAL A 31 0.82 -16.88 -16.87
CA VAL A 31 -0.07 -16.27 -15.87
C VAL A 31 -0.13 -14.76 -16.06
N ARG A 32 1.01 -14.10 -16.29
CA ARG A 32 1.04 -12.65 -16.57
C ARG A 32 0.22 -12.29 -17.80
N THR A 33 0.35 -13.02 -18.91
CA THR A 33 -0.49 -12.81 -20.11
C THR A 33 -1.99 -12.94 -19.80
N THR A 34 -2.35 -13.92 -18.97
CA THR A 34 -3.74 -14.13 -18.56
C THR A 34 -4.26 -12.96 -17.72
N ILE A 35 -3.45 -12.44 -16.79
CA ILE A 35 -3.75 -11.26 -15.98
C ILE A 35 -3.92 -10.02 -16.87
N THR A 36 -2.98 -9.75 -17.79
CA THR A 36 -3.06 -8.62 -18.72
C THR A 36 -4.34 -8.66 -19.57
N ARG A 37 -4.73 -9.85 -20.04
CA ARG A 37 -6.00 -10.01 -20.76
C ARG A 37 -7.19 -9.67 -19.87
N ALA A 38 -7.24 -10.18 -18.64
CA ALA A 38 -8.33 -9.89 -17.70
C ALA A 38 -8.43 -8.40 -17.35
N ILE A 39 -7.28 -7.73 -17.15
CA ILE A 39 -7.21 -6.28 -16.92
C ILE A 39 -7.81 -5.51 -18.10
N THR A 40 -7.45 -5.91 -19.33
CA THR A 40 -7.94 -5.29 -20.57
C THR A 40 -9.43 -5.54 -20.81
N GLU A 41 -9.92 -6.76 -20.54
CA GLU A 41 -11.34 -7.09 -20.66
C GLU A 41 -12.17 -6.31 -19.64
N THR A 42 -11.65 -6.15 -18.42
CA THR A 42 -12.30 -5.37 -17.37
C THR A 42 -12.41 -3.89 -17.75
N SER A 43 -11.35 -3.27 -18.27
CA SER A 43 -11.42 -1.86 -18.68
C SER A 43 -12.43 -1.61 -19.81
N ARG A 44 -12.64 -2.59 -20.69
CA ARG A 44 -13.67 -2.53 -21.74
C ARG A 44 -15.09 -2.67 -21.18
N ALA A 45 -15.27 -3.52 -20.17
CA ALA A 45 -16.59 -3.78 -19.57
C ALA A 45 -17.08 -2.63 -18.67
N PHE A 46 -16.15 -1.80 -18.17
CA PHE A 46 -16.44 -0.75 -17.18
C PHE A 46 -15.94 0.61 -17.70
N PRO A 47 -16.82 1.40 -18.35
CA PRO A 47 -16.49 2.72 -18.86
C PRO A 47 -15.93 3.62 -17.75
N GLY A 48 -14.78 4.25 -18.00
CA GLY A 48 -14.15 5.22 -17.08
C GLY A 48 -12.95 4.71 -16.27
N LEU A 49 -12.62 3.42 -16.30
CA LEU A 49 -11.38 2.91 -15.67
C LEU A 49 -10.11 3.36 -16.41
N GLY A 50 -10.18 3.49 -17.74
CA GLY A 50 -8.99 3.71 -18.57
C GLY A 50 -8.21 2.44 -18.83
N ALA A 51 -7.16 2.52 -19.65
CA ALA A 51 -6.35 1.37 -20.06
C ALA A 51 -5.28 0.96 -19.02
N ASP A 52 -4.94 1.86 -18.10
CA ASP A 52 -3.81 1.72 -17.16
C ASP A 52 -4.27 1.61 -15.70
N TRP A 53 -5.52 1.20 -15.49
CA TRP A 53 -6.13 1.15 -14.16
C TRP A 53 -5.48 0.11 -13.23
N MET A 54 -4.74 -0.86 -13.77
CA MET A 54 -3.99 -1.87 -13.02
C MET A 54 -2.70 -2.22 -13.78
N ASN A 55 -1.54 -2.03 -13.15
CA ASN A 55 -0.23 -2.19 -13.78
C ASN A 55 0.74 -2.99 -12.89
N ALA A 56 1.84 -3.49 -13.49
CA ALA A 56 2.89 -4.21 -12.79
C ALA A 56 4.23 -3.46 -12.74
N ASP A 57 4.28 -2.24 -13.30
CA ASP A 57 5.54 -1.52 -13.53
C ASP A 57 6.22 -1.14 -12.21
N ALA A 58 5.42 -0.97 -11.15
CA ALA A 58 5.91 -0.75 -9.79
C ALA A 58 6.90 -1.83 -9.32
N ASP A 59 6.80 -3.08 -9.80
CA ASP A 59 7.69 -4.18 -9.42
C ASP A 59 9.18 -3.85 -9.56
N VAL A 60 9.54 -3.02 -10.53
CA VAL A 60 10.93 -2.62 -10.78
C VAL A 60 11.49 -1.79 -9.63
N ALA A 61 10.65 -0.97 -9.01
CA ALA A 61 11.06 0.01 -7.99
C ALA A 61 10.74 -0.42 -6.56
N LEU A 62 10.08 -1.57 -6.35
CA LEU A 62 9.71 -2.01 -5.02
C LEU A 62 10.93 -2.40 -4.16
N PRO A 63 10.94 -2.00 -2.87
CA PRO A 63 11.98 -2.44 -1.94
C PRO A 63 11.88 -3.95 -1.67
N PRO A 64 12.99 -4.56 -1.22
CA PRO A 64 13.01 -5.98 -0.86
C PRO A 64 12.04 -6.27 0.31
N GLY A 65 11.41 -7.45 0.27
CA GLY A 65 10.53 -7.94 1.33
C GLY A 65 9.04 -7.60 1.20
N VAL A 66 8.64 -6.79 0.20
CA VAL A 66 7.23 -6.47 -0.04
C VAL A 66 6.42 -7.74 -0.32
N TRP A 67 6.98 -8.68 -1.08
CA TRP A 67 6.33 -9.95 -1.39
C TRP A 67 6.15 -10.80 -0.13
N GLU A 68 7.22 -10.98 0.64
CA GLU A 68 7.24 -11.75 1.88
C GLU A 68 6.25 -11.17 2.91
N GLY A 69 6.24 -9.84 3.07
CA GLY A 69 5.27 -9.15 3.92
C GLY A 69 3.82 -9.33 3.44
N SER A 70 3.60 -9.27 2.12
CA SER A 70 2.26 -9.42 1.53
C SER A 70 1.73 -10.85 1.62
N THR A 71 2.62 -11.84 1.56
CA THR A 71 2.28 -13.27 1.55
C THR A 71 2.38 -13.93 2.93
N HIS A 72 2.81 -13.20 3.95
CA HIS A 72 2.80 -13.68 5.33
C HIS A 72 1.38 -14.15 5.74
N PRO A 73 1.21 -15.31 6.40
CA PRO A 73 -0.11 -15.87 6.71
C PRO A 73 -1.06 -14.90 7.41
N GLY A 74 -0.54 -14.11 8.36
CA GLY A 74 -1.33 -13.08 9.04
C GLY A 74 -1.87 -12.01 8.08
N ASN A 75 -1.06 -11.58 7.10
CA ASN A 75 -1.49 -10.62 6.09
C ASN A 75 -2.52 -11.21 5.13
N LEU A 76 -2.32 -12.47 4.71
CA LEU A 76 -3.30 -13.19 3.89
C LEU A 76 -4.66 -13.26 4.59
N THR A 77 -4.70 -13.53 5.90
CA THR A 77 -5.96 -13.59 6.63
C THR A 77 -6.62 -12.22 6.80
N GLN A 78 -5.84 -11.17 7.04
CA GLN A 78 -6.38 -9.85 7.42
C GLN A 78 -6.63 -8.90 6.24
N ASN A 79 -5.85 -9.04 5.16
CA ASN A 79 -5.78 -8.06 4.07
C ASN A 79 -6.08 -8.68 2.70
N THR A 80 -6.77 -9.83 2.67
CA THR A 80 -7.40 -10.32 1.44
C THR A 80 -8.61 -9.45 1.10
N ILE A 81 -8.55 -8.79 -0.05
CA ILE A 81 -9.60 -7.88 -0.52
C ILE A 81 -10.55 -8.56 -1.51
N PHE A 82 -10.10 -9.64 -2.15
CA PHE A 82 -10.91 -10.44 -3.07
C PHE A 82 -10.39 -11.87 -3.13
N GLU A 83 -11.30 -12.83 -3.19
CA GLU A 83 -10.97 -14.24 -3.38
C GLU A 83 -12.03 -14.93 -4.23
N ARG A 84 -11.59 -15.66 -5.27
CA ARG A 84 -12.44 -16.50 -6.09
C ARG A 84 -11.65 -17.66 -6.68
N GLY A 85 -12.02 -18.89 -6.31
CA GLY A 85 -11.31 -20.09 -6.75
C GLY A 85 -9.85 -20.05 -6.30
N SER A 86 -8.91 -20.20 -7.25
CA SER A 86 -7.47 -20.13 -7.00
C SER A 86 -6.89 -18.72 -7.05
N VAL A 87 -7.71 -17.69 -7.25
CA VAL A 87 -7.27 -16.29 -7.35
C VAL A 87 -7.58 -15.55 -6.06
N ARG A 88 -6.56 -14.94 -5.49
CA ARG A 88 -6.66 -14.09 -4.31
C ARG A 88 -5.95 -12.77 -4.55
N MET A 89 -6.63 -11.67 -4.31
CA MET A 89 -6.02 -10.34 -4.27
C MET A 89 -5.81 -9.98 -2.80
N VAL A 90 -4.58 -9.66 -2.46
CA VAL A 90 -4.15 -9.34 -1.11
C VAL A 90 -3.52 -7.96 -1.16
N SER A 91 -4.00 -7.03 -0.34
CA SER A 91 -3.29 -5.76 -0.17
C SER A 91 -2.06 -5.96 0.71
N VAL A 92 -1.06 -5.10 0.53
CA VAL A 92 0.01 -4.99 1.53
C VAL A 92 -0.58 -4.69 2.91
N SER A 93 0.13 -5.04 3.97
CA SER A 93 -0.29 -4.67 5.32
C SER A 93 -0.35 -3.14 5.45
N PRO A 94 -1.16 -2.58 6.37
CA PRO A 94 -1.18 -1.14 6.60
C PRO A 94 0.20 -0.56 6.92
N GLY A 95 1.07 -1.32 7.60
CA GLY A 95 2.45 -0.91 7.89
C GLY A 95 3.28 -0.77 6.62
N TRP A 96 3.19 -1.74 5.72
CA TRP A 96 3.82 -1.69 4.40
C TRP A 96 3.27 -0.56 3.53
N ALA A 97 1.95 -0.33 3.55
CA ALA A 97 1.35 0.79 2.84
C ALA A 97 1.92 2.14 3.31
N VAL A 98 2.05 2.33 4.62
CA VAL A 98 2.68 3.54 5.17
C VAL A 98 4.17 3.60 4.82
N GLY A 99 4.92 2.51 5.00
CA GLY A 99 6.36 2.47 4.69
C GLY A 99 6.67 2.82 3.23
N LEU A 100 5.93 2.24 2.28
CA LEU A 100 6.09 2.53 0.84
C LEU A 100 5.76 4.00 0.51
N LYS A 101 4.71 4.54 1.13
CA LYS A 101 4.33 5.96 0.97
C LYS A 101 5.32 6.91 1.60
N LEU A 102 5.89 6.57 2.75
CA LEU A 102 6.96 7.36 3.37
C LEU A 102 8.25 7.33 2.56
N MET A 103 8.49 6.28 1.76
CA MET A 103 9.64 6.19 0.86
C MET A 103 9.50 7.06 -0.40
N ARG A 104 8.31 7.05 -1.00
CA ARG A 104 7.97 7.85 -2.19
C ARG A 104 7.66 9.31 -1.84
N TYR A 105 6.72 9.51 -0.93
CA TYR A 105 6.24 10.78 -0.36
C TYR A 105 5.91 11.87 -1.38
N GLU A 106 5.02 11.54 -2.32
CA GLU A 106 4.50 12.45 -3.34
C GLU A 106 3.28 13.26 -2.86
N LYS A 107 2.78 14.17 -3.71
CA LYS A 107 1.70 15.14 -3.44
C LYS A 107 0.52 14.64 -2.58
N TYR A 108 0.10 13.38 -2.73
CA TYR A 108 -1.06 12.83 -2.02
C TYR A 108 -0.69 11.82 -0.93
N ASP A 109 0.58 11.45 -0.79
CA ASP A 109 1.00 10.39 0.12
C ASP A 109 0.83 10.77 1.59
N ALA A 110 1.02 12.04 1.95
CA ALA A 110 0.77 12.53 3.31
C ALA A 110 -0.68 12.26 3.76
N GLY A 111 -1.65 12.63 2.92
CA GLY A 111 -3.07 12.38 3.18
C GLY A 111 -3.43 10.90 3.21
N ASP A 112 -2.83 10.10 2.32
CA ASP A 112 -3.03 8.65 2.34
C ASP A 112 -2.47 8.01 3.64
N VAL A 113 -1.31 8.47 4.13
CA VAL A 113 -0.75 8.01 5.41
C VAL A 113 -1.69 8.36 6.56
N VAL A 114 -2.20 9.60 6.63
CA VAL A 114 -3.18 10.02 7.64
C VAL A 114 -4.40 9.09 7.66
N VAL A 115 -4.95 8.79 6.48
CA VAL A 115 -6.11 7.90 6.33
C VAL A 115 -5.82 6.51 6.91
N ILE A 116 -4.64 5.94 6.61
CA ILE A 116 -4.23 4.64 7.14
C ILE A 116 -4.15 4.69 8.68
N LEU A 117 -3.47 5.70 9.21
CA LEU A 117 -3.28 5.89 10.64
C LEU A 117 -4.62 6.05 11.38
N LEU A 118 -5.53 6.88 10.88
CA LEU A 118 -6.84 7.11 11.50
C LEU A 118 -7.68 5.83 11.61
N ASN A 119 -7.62 4.94 10.62
CA ASN A 119 -8.29 3.64 10.75
C ASN A 119 -7.62 2.73 11.77
N GLY A 120 -6.28 2.74 11.83
CA GLY A 120 -5.55 2.00 12.86
C GLY A 120 -5.99 2.37 14.28
N LEU A 121 -6.31 3.64 14.56
CA LEU A 121 -6.85 4.07 15.86
C LEU A 121 -8.26 3.53 16.12
N ARG A 122 -9.12 3.50 15.09
CA ARG A 122 -10.48 2.96 15.20
C ARG A 122 -10.45 1.47 15.54
N VAL A 123 -9.57 0.71 14.91
CA VAL A 123 -9.41 -0.73 15.15
C VAL A 123 -8.77 -1.03 16.52
N LYS A 124 -7.84 -0.19 16.99
CA LYS A 124 -7.14 -0.39 18.28
C LYS A 124 -7.86 0.20 19.50
N GLY A 125 -9.01 0.85 19.33
CA GLY A 125 -9.81 1.36 20.45
C GLY A 125 -9.35 2.71 21.03
N GLY A 126 -8.63 3.52 20.25
CA GLY A 126 -8.20 4.88 20.64
C GLY A 126 -6.68 5.08 20.75
N GLY A 127 -6.26 6.33 20.99
CA GLY A 127 -4.86 6.76 21.09
C GLY A 127 -4.50 7.93 20.16
N LYS A 128 -3.24 8.36 20.18
CA LYS A 128 -2.67 9.30 19.20
C LYS A 128 -1.46 8.68 18.53
N TRP A 129 -1.36 8.80 17.22
CA TRP A 129 -0.11 8.51 16.53
C TRP A 129 0.90 9.60 16.84
N THR A 130 2.10 9.20 17.22
CA THR A 130 3.26 10.10 17.31
C THR A 130 4.29 9.67 16.29
N GLN A 131 5.29 10.53 16.03
CA GLN A 131 6.37 10.17 15.13
C GLN A 131 7.05 8.87 15.54
N GLU A 132 7.30 8.71 16.84
CA GLU A 132 8.01 7.56 17.42
C GLU A 132 7.19 6.27 17.26
N ILE A 133 5.87 6.34 17.47
CA ILE A 133 4.99 5.18 17.34
C ILE A 133 4.90 4.74 15.87
N VAL A 134 4.73 5.69 14.95
CA VAL A 134 4.66 5.38 13.50
C VAL A 134 6.00 4.84 13.01
N GLU A 135 7.12 5.46 13.41
CA GLU A 135 8.46 4.98 13.08
C GLU A 135 8.70 3.56 13.59
N ALA A 136 8.40 3.29 14.87
CA ALA A 136 8.56 1.95 15.44
C ALA A 136 7.69 0.91 14.73
N TRP A 137 6.44 1.26 14.42
CA TRP A 137 5.51 0.38 13.72
C TRP A 137 5.98 0.04 12.30
N VAL A 138 6.37 1.04 11.52
CA VAL A 138 6.86 0.85 10.15
C VAL A 138 8.15 0.03 10.15
N ARG A 139 9.08 0.29 11.09
CA ARG A 139 10.33 -0.48 11.21
C ARG A 139 10.10 -1.93 11.59
N ALA A 140 9.08 -2.22 12.40
CA ALA A 140 8.72 -3.58 12.77
C ALA A 140 8.06 -4.33 11.60
N GLU A 141 7.07 -3.72 10.94
CA GLU A 141 6.34 -4.33 9.82
C GLU A 141 7.18 -4.50 8.55
N CYS A 142 8.05 -3.51 8.28
CA CYS A 142 8.85 -3.44 7.06
C CYS A 142 10.33 -3.72 7.34
N ALA A 143 10.64 -4.59 8.32
CA ALA A 143 12.02 -4.81 8.80
C ALA A 143 13.02 -5.15 7.68
N THR A 144 12.56 -5.84 6.63
CA THR A 144 13.35 -6.20 5.44
C THR A 144 13.85 -5.00 4.62
N MET A 145 13.27 -3.81 4.81
CA MET A 145 13.82 -2.57 4.24
C MET A 145 15.18 -2.19 4.83
N GLY A 146 15.60 -2.82 5.94
CA GLY A 146 16.93 -2.66 6.51
C GLY A 146 17.18 -1.27 7.08
N TYR A 147 16.20 -0.69 7.75
CA TYR A 147 16.26 0.69 8.27
C TYR A 147 17.49 0.97 9.14
N ASP A 148 18.01 -0.02 9.87
CA ASP A 148 19.24 0.13 10.67
C ASP A 148 20.48 0.41 9.83
N ALA A 149 20.51 -0.03 8.57
CA ALA A 149 21.61 0.20 7.65
C ALA A 149 21.46 1.50 6.84
N TRP A 150 20.37 2.26 7.04
CA TRP A 150 20.14 3.48 6.29
C TRP A 150 21.06 4.61 6.75
N PRO A 151 21.50 5.48 5.83
CA PRO A 151 22.18 6.71 6.20
C PRO A 151 21.32 7.57 7.13
N ALA A 152 21.95 8.24 8.09
CA ALA A 152 21.27 9.08 9.07
C ALA A 152 20.38 10.16 8.44
N TRP A 153 20.79 10.73 7.31
CA TRP A 153 20.00 11.73 6.58
C TRP A 153 18.69 11.17 6.06
N LYS A 154 18.67 9.91 5.59
CA LYS A 154 17.48 9.25 5.05
C LYS A 154 16.48 8.90 6.16
N LEU A 155 17.01 8.49 7.32
CA LEU A 155 16.18 8.30 8.54
C LEU A 155 15.60 9.63 9.02
N ALA A 156 16.39 10.71 9.02
CA ALA A 156 15.92 12.05 9.39
C ALA A 156 14.81 12.53 8.43
N GLU A 157 14.97 12.28 7.13
CA GLU A 157 13.96 12.59 6.12
C GLU A 157 12.67 11.80 6.35
N MET A 158 12.76 10.48 6.57
CA MET A 158 11.58 9.66 6.91
C MET A 158 10.85 10.21 8.14
N ARG A 159 11.58 10.63 9.18
CA ARG A 159 11.00 11.24 10.39
C ARG A 159 10.30 12.57 10.10
N VAL A 160 10.85 13.41 9.21
CA VAL A 160 10.19 14.63 8.76
C VAL A 160 8.86 14.30 8.09
N ARG A 161 8.86 13.32 7.17
CA ARG A 161 7.66 12.87 6.45
C ARG A 161 6.59 12.29 7.39
N ILE A 162 7.01 11.52 8.40
CA ILE A 162 6.09 11.03 9.44
C ILE A 162 5.49 12.19 10.23
N ARG A 163 6.29 13.17 10.66
CA ARG A 163 5.78 14.33 11.40
C ARG A 163 4.79 15.15 10.59
N ASP A 164 5.08 15.32 9.31
CA ASP A 164 4.20 16.01 8.38
C ASP A 164 2.84 15.31 8.32
N ALA A 165 2.82 14.00 8.08
CA ALA A 165 1.58 13.22 8.07
C ALA A 165 0.84 13.21 9.42
N VAL A 166 1.52 13.04 10.55
CA VAL A 166 0.87 12.95 11.88
C VAL A 166 0.26 14.28 12.36
N ARG A 167 0.62 15.41 11.75
CA ARG A 167 0.13 16.75 12.12
C ARG A 167 -1.12 17.20 11.35
N LEU A 168 -1.49 16.48 10.29
CA LEU A 168 -2.69 16.72 9.49
C LEU A 168 -3.95 16.17 10.19
#